data_AF-A0A969N0I8-F1
#
_entry.id   AF-A0A969N0I8-F1
#
_cell.length_a   1.000
_cell.length_b   1.000
_cell.length_c   1.000
_cell.angle_alpha   90.00
_cell.angle_beta   90.00
_cell.angle_gamma   90.00
#
_symmetry.space_group_name_H-M   'P 1'
#
loop_
_entity.id
_entity.type
_entity.pdbx_description
1 polymer ?
#
loop_
_entity_poly.entity_id
_entity_poly.type
_entity_poly.pdbx_seq_one_letter_code
_entity_poly.pdbx_strand_id
1 'polypeptide(L)'
;MLSAILLASVISQAIAKPIEALTRVAQQSTEESNFDLKATIEQNDEIGQLARAFNTLTDSVRQLLQSQQLANQQLASYSQSLETEVEERNQLLQELRRTQFQMVQSEKMSALGQMVAGVAHEINNPVGFIHSNLV
;
A
#
# COMPACT_ATOMS: atom_id res chain seq x y z
N MET A 1 -3.66 12.22 -68.43
CA MET A 1 -4.88 12.30 -67.60
C MET A 1 -5.17 10.96 -66.91
N LEU A 2 -5.43 9.88 -67.66
CA LEU A 2 -5.68 8.55 -67.06
C LEU A 2 -4.54 8.03 -66.17
N SER A 3 -3.27 8.21 -66.58
CA SER A 3 -2.10 7.80 -65.80
C SER A 3 -1.98 8.53 -64.45
N ALA A 4 -2.32 9.82 -64.41
CA ALA A 4 -2.31 10.61 -63.18
C ALA A 4 -3.41 10.16 -62.20
N ILE A 5 -4.59 9.82 -62.71
CA ILE A 5 -5.70 9.29 -61.89
C ILE A 5 -5.34 7.91 -61.32
N LEU A 6 -4.71 7.05 -62.13
CA LEU A 6 -4.20 5.75 -61.68
C LEU A 6 -3.16 5.91 -60.58
N LEU A 7 -2.18 6.80 -60.76
CA LEU A 7 -1.13 7.06 -59.77
C LEU A 7 -1.71 7.61 -58.46
N ALA A 8 -2.66 8.55 -58.54
CA ALA A 8 -3.35 9.09 -57.37
C ALA A 8 -4.14 8.00 -56.62
N SER A 9 -4.80 7.09 -57.34
CA SER A 9 -5.52 5.98 -56.74
C SER A 9 -4.59 4.99 -56.01
N VAL A 10 -3.43 4.69 -56.59
CA VAL A 10 -2.41 3.82 -55.97
C VAL A 10 -1.86 4.47 -54.70
N ILE A 11 -1.47 5.75 -54.74
CA ILE A 11 -0.95 6.47 -53.56
C ILE A 11 -2.02 6.52 -52.45
N SER A 12 -3.28 6.78 -52.81
CA SER A 12 -4.38 6.81 -51.85
C SER A 12 -4.57 5.46 -51.13
N GLN A 13 -4.49 4.35 -51.87
CA GLN A 13 -4.71 3.01 -51.31
C GLN A 13 -3.47 2.44 -50.59
N ALA A 14 -2.28 2.71 -51.10
CA ALA A 14 -1.04 2.17 -50.54
C ALA A 14 -0.52 2.98 -49.33
N ILE A 15 -0.80 4.28 -49.28
CA ILE A 15 -0.20 5.18 -48.27
C ILE A 15 -1.27 5.90 -47.44
N ALA A 16 -2.16 6.66 -48.08
CA ALA A 16 -3.05 7.57 -47.34
C ALA A 16 -4.05 6.84 -46.45
N LYS A 17 -4.75 5.83 -46.98
CA LYS A 17 -5.76 5.05 -46.22
C LYS A 17 -5.16 4.31 -45.02
N PRO A 18 -4.03 3.58 -45.14
CA PRO A 18 -3.36 2.96 -44.00
C PRO A 18 -2.94 3.95 -42.90
N ILE A 19 -2.38 5.11 -43.27
CA ILE A 19 -1.98 6.15 -42.31
C ILE A 19 -3.18 6.74 -41.59
N GLU A 20 -4.29 6.98 -42.29
CA GLU A 20 -5.51 7.48 -41.67
C GLU A 20 -6.09 6.46 -40.67
N ALA A 21 -6.07 5.18 -41.02
CA ALA A 21 -6.51 4.10 -40.13
C ALA A 21 -5.63 4.04 -38.87
N LEU A 22 -4.31 4.11 -39.02
CA LEU A 22 -3.38 4.12 -37.87
C LEU A 22 -3.60 5.33 -36.98
N THR A 23 -3.71 6.52 -37.57
CA THR A 23 -3.97 7.79 -36.85
C THR A 23 -5.27 7.71 -36.06
N ARG A 24 -6.34 7.19 -36.67
CA ARG A 24 -7.64 7.03 -36.02
C ARG A 24 -7.57 6.10 -34.82
N VAL A 25 -6.92 4.94 -34.97
CA VAL A 25 -6.75 3.99 -33.87
C VAL A 25 -5.90 4.61 -32.75
N ALA A 26 -4.83 5.32 -33.08
CA ALA A 26 -3.98 5.99 -32.09
C ALA A 26 -4.74 7.08 -31.30
N GLN A 27 -5.51 7.91 -32.01
CA GLN A 27 -6.33 8.95 -31.39
C GLN A 27 -7.40 8.34 -30.50
N GLN A 28 -8.15 7.35 -30.99
CA GLN A 28 -9.18 6.67 -30.22
C GLN A 28 -8.61 5.95 -28.98
N SER A 29 -7.45 5.30 -29.11
CA SER A 29 -6.79 4.63 -27.99
C SER A 29 -6.40 5.61 -26.87
N THR A 30 -6.06 6.84 -27.23
CA THR A 30 -5.67 7.89 -26.27
C THR A 30 -6.88 8.59 -25.68
N GLU A 31 -7.88 8.94 -26.48
CA GLU A 31 -9.09 9.64 -26.05
C GLU A 31 -9.99 8.75 -25.17
N GLU A 32 -10.20 7.50 -25.57
CA GLU A 32 -11.03 6.55 -24.83
C GLU A 32 -10.25 5.80 -23.75
N SER A 33 -8.92 6.02 -23.65
CA SER A 33 -8.01 5.20 -22.83
C SER A 33 -8.14 3.70 -23.11
N ASN A 34 -8.57 3.34 -24.32
CA ASN A 34 -8.83 1.97 -24.75
C ASN A 34 -7.65 1.47 -25.61
N PHE A 35 -6.68 0.86 -24.94
CA PHE A 35 -5.48 0.33 -25.58
C PHE A 35 -5.67 -1.09 -26.15
N ASP A 36 -6.90 -1.62 -26.26
CA ASP A 36 -7.14 -2.93 -26.89
C ASP A 36 -7.31 -2.84 -28.41
N LEU A 37 -7.51 -1.62 -28.93
CA LEU A 37 -7.62 -1.36 -30.36
C LEU A 37 -6.27 -1.62 -31.06
N LYS A 38 -6.31 -2.36 -32.17
CA LYS A 38 -5.12 -2.66 -32.99
C LYS A 38 -5.29 -2.06 -34.37
N ALA A 39 -4.22 -1.43 -34.86
CA ALA A 39 -4.15 -1.03 -36.26
C ALA A 39 -3.79 -2.25 -37.11
N THR A 40 -4.80 -2.86 -37.75
CA THR A 40 -4.61 -4.00 -38.66
C THR A 40 -4.25 -3.48 -40.05
N ILE A 41 -2.97 -3.58 -40.38
CA ILE A 41 -2.40 -3.15 -41.67
C ILE A 41 -1.69 -4.36 -42.26
N GLU A 42 -2.22 -4.90 -43.36
CA GLU A 42 -1.73 -6.15 -44.00
C GLU A 42 -0.51 -5.91 -44.91
N GLN A 43 -0.15 -4.65 -45.14
CA GLN A 43 1.00 -4.27 -45.96
C GLN A 43 2.32 -4.75 -45.33
N ASN A 44 3.24 -5.24 -46.16
CA ASN A 44 4.59 -5.67 -45.76
C ASN A 44 5.66 -4.57 -45.97
N ASP A 45 5.22 -3.31 -46.01
CA ASP A 45 6.06 -2.13 -46.22
C ASP A 45 6.39 -1.41 -44.89
N GLU A 46 6.93 -0.20 -44.99
CA GLU A 46 7.24 0.68 -43.86
C GLU A 46 6.00 1.05 -43.04
N ILE A 47 4.83 1.15 -43.68
CA ILE A 47 3.57 1.46 -42.99
C ILE A 47 3.13 0.26 -42.14
N GLY A 48 3.27 -0.95 -42.68
CA GLY A 48 3.06 -2.17 -41.91
C GLY A 48 4.04 -2.31 -40.73
N GLN A 49 5.31 -1.95 -40.91
CA GLN A 49 6.29 -1.93 -39.82
C GLN A 49 5.89 -0.92 -38.73
N LEU A 50 5.49 0.29 -39.12
CA LEU A 50 5.03 1.32 -38.19
C LEU A 50 3.78 0.86 -37.41
N ALA A 51 2.83 0.20 -38.07
CA ALA A 51 1.64 -0.35 -37.42
C ALA A 51 2.00 -1.41 -36.37
N ARG A 52 2.94 -2.31 -36.66
CA ARG A 52 3.42 -3.32 -35.71
C ARG A 52 4.13 -2.68 -34.52
N ALA A 53 4.97 -1.69 -34.76
CA ALA A 53 5.65 -0.95 -33.71
C ALA A 53 4.65 -0.20 -32.80
N PHE A 54 3.66 0.47 -33.40
CA PHE A 54 2.57 1.12 -32.68
C PHE A 54 1.79 0.11 -31.82
N ASN A 55 1.37 -1.02 -32.39
CA ASN A 55 0.64 -2.05 -31.63
C ASN A 55 1.48 -2.59 -30.46
N THR A 56 2.80 -2.72 -30.62
CA THR A 56 3.73 -3.14 -29.55
C THR A 56 3.80 -2.10 -28.43
N LEU A 57 3.84 -0.80 -28.77
CA LEU A 57 3.81 0.28 -27.79
C LEU A 57 2.48 0.29 -27.02
N THR A 58 1.37 0.17 -27.73
CA THR A 58 0.02 0.08 -27.14
C THR A 58 -0.08 -1.12 -26.19
N ASP A 59 0.47 -2.29 -26.60
CA ASP A 59 0.53 -3.47 -25.74
C ASP A 59 1.36 -3.23 -24.47
N SER A 60 2.49 -2.52 -24.59
CA SER A 60 3.36 -2.18 -23.46
C SER A 60 2.69 -1.18 -22.49
N VAL A 61 2.01 -0.17 -23.01
CA VAL A 61 1.25 0.80 -22.21
C VAL A 61 0.15 0.09 -21.42
N ARG A 62 -0.58 -0.82 -22.05
CA ARG A 62 -1.61 -1.64 -21.37
C ARG A 62 -1.02 -2.44 -20.21
N GLN A 63 0.11 -3.10 -20.42
CA GLN A 63 0.79 -3.87 -19.37
C GLN A 63 1.25 -2.98 -18.21
N LEU A 64 1.79 -1.80 -18.50
CA LEU A 64 2.19 -0.82 -17.48
C LEU A 64 0.98 -0.36 -16.65
N LEU A 65 -0.15 -0.06 -17.29
CA LEU A 65 -1.37 0.35 -16.60
C LEU A 65 -1.90 -0.76 -15.69
N GLN A 66 -1.93 -2.01 -16.17
CA GLN A 66 -2.34 -3.16 -15.37
C GLN A 66 -1.40 -3.39 -14.18
N SER A 67 -0.09 -3.31 -14.40
CA SER A 67 0.91 -3.44 -13.32
C SER A 67 0.76 -2.33 -12.28
N GLN A 68 0.50 -1.10 -12.73
CA GLN A 68 0.28 0.04 -11.84
C GLN A 68 -0.98 -0.17 -10.99
N GLN A 69 -2.08 -0.66 -11.58
CA GLN A 69 -3.31 -0.93 -10.87
C GLN A 69 -3.12 -2.03 -9.80
N LEU A 70 -2.42 -3.11 -10.13
CA LEU A 70 -2.08 -4.18 -9.19
C LEU A 70 -1.21 -3.66 -8.03
N ALA A 71 -0.19 -2.84 -8.33
CA ALA A 71 0.67 -2.24 -7.32
C ALA A 71 -0.13 -1.33 -6.37
N ASN A 72 -1.05 -0.52 -6.90
CA ASN A 72 -1.91 0.34 -6.09
C ASN A 72 -2.84 -0.48 -5.17
N GLN A 73 -3.38 -1.60 -5.66
CA GLN A 73 -4.19 -2.50 -4.84
C GLN A 73 -3.38 -3.12 -3.70
N GLN A 74 -2.17 -3.60 -3.99
CA GLN A 74 -1.26 -4.14 -2.98
C GLN A 74 -0.89 -3.08 -1.93
N LEU A 75 -0.60 -1.85 -2.37
CA LEU A 75 -0.27 -0.75 -1.47
C LEU A 75 -1.44 -0.40 -0.54
N ALA A 76 -2.67 -0.40 -1.06
CA ALA A 76 -3.86 -0.18 -0.26
C ALA A 76 -4.05 -1.28 0.80
N SER A 77 -3.92 -2.56 0.43
CA SER A 77 -4.00 -3.67 1.37
C SER A 77 -2.90 -3.62 2.43
N TYR A 78 -1.66 -3.32 2.03
CA TYR A 78 -0.54 -3.20 2.95
C TYR A 78 -0.75 -2.06 3.95
N SER A 79 -1.24 -0.91 3.48
CA SER A 79 -1.55 0.25 4.34
C SER A 79 -2.60 -0.11 5.40
N GLN A 80 -3.66 -0.82 5.01
CA GLN A 80 -4.71 -1.27 5.93
C GLN A 80 -4.17 -2.25 6.99
N SER A 81 -3.33 -3.21 6.58
CA SER A 81 -2.69 -4.14 7.52
C SER A 81 -1.78 -3.41 8.50
N LEU A 82 -1.01 -2.42 8.02
CA LEU A 82 -0.12 -1.63 8.85
C LEU A 82 -0.89 -0.78 9.87
N GLU A 83 -2.00 -0.16 9.47
CA GLU A 83 -2.89 0.57 10.40
C GLU A 83 -3.42 -0.35 11.51
N THR A 84 -3.81 -1.58 11.16
CA THR A 84 -4.27 -2.58 12.13
C THR A 84 -3.16 -2.97 13.11
N GLU A 85 -1.95 -3.28 12.61
CA GLU A 85 -0.81 -3.63 13.49
C GLU A 85 -0.42 -2.47 14.42
N VAL A 86 -0.45 -1.23 13.92
CA VAL A 86 -0.17 -0.05 14.74
C VAL A 86 -1.19 0.11 15.86
N GLU A 87 -2.47 -0.08 15.58
CA GLU A 87 -3.54 -0.03 16.58
C GLU A 87 -3.37 -1.12 17.64
N GLU A 88 -3.13 -2.37 17.22
CA GLU A 88 -2.87 -3.49 18.13
C GLU A 88 -1.66 -3.23 19.03
N ARG A 89 -0.55 -2.72 18.46
CA ARG A 89 0.63 -2.34 19.25
C ARG A 89 0.32 -1.25 20.28
N ASN A 90 -0.47 -0.24 19.91
CA ASN A 90 -0.84 0.83 20.84
C ASN A 90 -1.68 0.29 22.01
N GLN A 91 -2.61 -0.63 21.74
CA GLN A 91 -3.42 -1.28 22.77
C GLN A 91 -2.55 -2.10 23.72
N LEU A 92 -1.64 -2.92 23.19
CA LEU A 92 -0.69 -3.70 24.00
C LEU A 92 0.22 -2.82 24.84
N LEU A 93 0.70 -1.69 24.30
CA LEU A 93 1.49 -0.73 25.04
C LEU A 93 0.69 -0.08 26.18
N GLN A 94 -0.58 0.23 25.96
CA GLN A 94 -1.45 0.78 26.98
C GLN A 94 -1.70 -0.24 28.10
N GLU A 95 -1.96 -1.50 27.75
CA GLU A 95 -2.13 -2.59 28.71
C GLU A 95 -0.86 -2.82 29.53
N LEU A 96 0.31 -2.86 28.87
CA LEU A 96 1.59 -3.00 29.54
C LEU A 96 1.83 -1.89 30.55
N ARG A 97 1.56 -0.63 30.18
CA ARG A 97 1.66 0.52 31.10
C ARG A 97 0.73 0.39 32.29
N ARG A 98 -0.51 -0.06 32.06
CA ARG A 98 -1.50 -0.28 33.13
C ARG A 98 -1.02 -1.34 34.11
N THR A 99 -0.51 -2.47 33.61
CA THR A 99 0.02 -3.56 34.43
C THR A 99 1.25 -3.13 35.23
N GLN A 100 2.17 -2.39 34.61
CA GLN A 100 3.32 -1.81 35.32
C GLN A 100 2.90 -0.87 36.45
N PHE A 101 1.92 0.01 36.21
CA PHE A 101 1.39 0.88 37.25
C PHE A 101 0.80 0.09 38.43
N GLN A 102 0.03 -0.96 38.14
CA GLN A 102 -0.54 -1.83 39.18
C GLN A 102 0.54 -2.57 39.97
N MET A 103 1.60 -3.07 39.32
CA MET A 103 2.72 -3.71 40.00
C MET A 103 3.44 -2.75 40.95
N VAL A 104 3.76 -1.54 40.49
CA VAL A 104 4.39 -0.51 41.34
C VAL A 104 3.52 -0.18 42.55
N GLN A 105 2.19 -0.08 42.37
CA GLN A 105 1.29 0.18 43.48
C GLN A 105 1.22 -1.00 44.47
N SER A 106 1.22 -2.24 43.96
CA SER A 106 1.25 -3.45 44.79
C SER A 106 2.54 -3.55 45.59
N GLU A 107 3.69 -3.24 44.99
CA GLU A 107 4.99 -3.23 45.65
C GLU A 107 5.06 -2.17 46.75
N LYS A 108 4.57 -0.95 46.48
CA LYS A 108 4.47 0.12 47.49
C LYS A 108 3.60 -0.29 48.68
N MET A 109 2.46 -0.93 48.43
CA MET A 109 1.56 -1.38 49.49
C MET A 109 2.19 -2.51 50.32
N SER A 110 2.91 -3.43 49.66
CA SER A 110 3.65 -4.49 50.34
C SER A 110 4.75 -3.92 51.24
N ALA A 111 5.58 -3.02 50.71
CA ALA A 111 6.63 -2.34 51.48
C ALA A 111 6.06 -1.57 52.68
N LEU A 112 4.92 -0.87 52.49
CA LEU A 112 4.23 -0.19 53.58
C LEU A 112 3.74 -1.17 54.65
N GLY A 113 3.11 -2.28 54.26
CA GLY A 113 2.65 -3.30 55.20
C GLY A 113 3.80 -3.92 55.99
N GLN A 114 4.93 -4.18 55.34
CA GLN A 114 6.14 -4.70 55.97
C GLN A 114 6.76 -3.70 56.96
N MET A 115 6.77 -2.42 56.60
CA MET A 115 7.22 -1.33 57.49
C MET A 115 6.30 -1.18 58.71
N VAL A 116 4.97 -1.18 58.52
CA VAL A 116 3.99 -1.10 59.62
C VAL A 116 4.14 -2.29 60.57
N ALA A 117 4.30 -3.51 60.04
CA ALA A 117 4.55 -4.69 60.85
C ALA A 117 5.86 -4.60 61.64
N GLY A 118 6.94 -4.11 61.01
CA GLY A 118 8.21 -3.85 61.68
C GLY A 118 8.09 -2.83 62.83
N VAL A 119 7.44 -1.69 62.58
CA VAL A 119 7.19 -0.67 63.61
C VAL A 119 6.33 -1.23 64.75
N ALA A 120 5.27 -1.97 64.45
CA ALA A 120 4.43 -2.60 65.48
C ALA A 120 5.22 -3.61 66.33
N HIS A 121 6.13 -4.36 65.71
CA HIS A 121 7.01 -5.29 66.40
C HIS A 121 8.00 -4.56 67.32
N GLU A 122 8.63 -3.49 66.83
CA GLU A 122 9.57 -2.68 67.60
C GLU A 122 8.91 -1.90 68.74
N ILE A 123 7.63 -1.49 68.60
CA ILE A 123 6.86 -0.85 69.67
C ILE A 123 6.45 -1.85 70.76
N ASN A 124 6.05 -3.07 70.38
CA ASN A 124 5.63 -4.08 71.34
C ASN A 124 6.77 -4.53 72.27
N ASN A 125 8.01 -4.50 71.79
CA ASN A 125 9.19 -4.89 72.58
C ASN A 125 9.36 -4.07 73.89
N PRO A 126 9.44 -2.72 73.87
CA PRO A 126 9.54 -1.92 75.08
C PRO A 126 8.26 -1.94 75.93
N VAL A 127 7.06 -2.02 75.32
CA VAL A 127 5.80 -2.15 76.07
C VAL A 127 5.79 -3.43 76.89
N GLY A 128 6.21 -4.56 76.30
CA GLY A 128 6.36 -5.83 77.00
C GLY A 128 7.35 -5.74 78.16
N PHE A 129 8.49 -5.06 77.95
CA PHE A 129 9.48 -4.82 79.01
C PHE A 129 8.92 -4.00 80.19
N ILE A 130 8.17 -2.93 79.91
CA ILE A 130 7.57 -2.09 80.95
C ILE A 130 6.51 -2.89 81.72
N HIS A 131 5.66 -3.63 81.02
CA HIS A 131 4.61 -4.42 81.64
C HIS A 131 5.15 -5.59 82.47
N SER A 132 6.31 -6.15 82.09
CA SER A 132 7.00 -7.20 82.84
C SER A 132 7.75 -6.69 84.08
N ASN A 133 8.02 -5.38 84.19
CA ASN A 133 8.65 -4.78 85.36
C ASN A 133 7.64 -4.15 86.35
N LEU A 134 6.37 -4.01 85.95
CA LEU A 134 5.29 -3.44 86.77
C LEU A 134 4.43 -4.50 87.49
N VAL A 135 4.74 -5.79 87.32
CA VAL A 135 4.08 -6.93 87.98
C VAL A 135 5.08 -7.64 88.88
#